data_AF-A0A3D5JWW8-F1
#
_entry.id   AF-A0A3D5JWW8-F1
#
_cell.length_a   1.000
_cell.length_b   1.000
_cell.length_c   1.000
_cell.angle_alpha   90.00
_cell.angle_beta   90.00
_cell.angle_gamma   90.00
#
_symmetry.space_group_name_H-M   'P 1'
#
loop_
_entity.id
_entity.type
_entity.pdbx_description
1 polymer ?
#
loop_
_entity_poly.entity_id
_entity_poly.type
_entity_poly.pdbx_seq_one_letter_code
_entity_poly.pdbx_strand_id
1 'polypeptide(L)' 'NILFEILTLKQLLHGKTAQDVADNLLGQALLKPSEAAPDRSIPATLEAICCRALEKDPRERYPSVQSLLDALKAYRLVGA' A
#
# COMPACT_ATOMS: atom_id res chain seq x y z
N ASN A 1 -4.53 0.46 -2.95
CA ASN A 1 -3.86 1.42 -3.86
C ASN A 1 -3.88 2.84 -3.30
N ILE A 2 -5.05 3.43 -3.00
CA ILE A 2 -5.16 4.83 -2.50
C ILE A 2 -4.18 5.16 -1.37
N LEU A 3 -4.04 4.31 -0.35
CA LEU A 3 -3.10 4.55 0.77
C LEU A 3 -1.64 4.69 0.28
N PHE A 4 -1.20 3.81 -0.63
CA PHE A 4 0.14 3.90 -1.22
C PHE A 4 0.34 5.21 -1.97
N GLU A 5 -0.65 5.61 -2.77
CA GLU A 5 -0.58 6.84 -3.56
C GLU A 5 -0.53 8.08 -2.67
N ILE A 6 -1.26 8.07 -1.54
CA ILE A 6 -1.16 9.13 -0.52
C ILE A 6 0.25 9.16 0.11
N LEU A 7 0.80 8.00 0.46
CA LEU A 7 2.11 7.91 1.11
C LEU A 7 3.25 8.33 0.18
N THR A 8 3.15 8.01 -1.11
CA THR A 8 4.24 8.18 -2.07
C THR A 8 4.07 9.38 -3.01
N LEU A 9 2.84 9.90 -3.14
CA LEU A 9 2.42 10.84 -4.19
C LEU A 9 2.68 10.34 -5.62
N LYS A 10 2.76 9.01 -5.80
CA LYS A 10 2.95 8.35 -7.09
C LYS A 10 1.79 7.40 -7.33
N GLN A 11 1.38 7.26 -8.59
CA GLN A 11 0.39 6.24 -8.94
C GLN A 11 0.99 4.85 -8.80
N LEU A 12 0.29 3.97 -8.08
CA LEU A 12 0.70 2.57 -7.91
C LEU A 12 0.47 1.76 -9.19
N LEU A 13 -0.65 2.03 -9.85
CA LEU A 13 -1.04 1.39 -11.10
C LEU A 13 -0.78 2.34 -12.27
N HIS A 14 0.11 1.96 -13.18
CA HIS A 14 0.42 2.72 -14.38
C HIS A 14 0.49 1.80 -15.60
N GLY A 15 0.05 2.30 -16.76
CA GLY A 15 0.04 1.56 -18.02
C GLY A 15 -0.60 2.37 -19.14
N LYS A 16 -0.29 2.06 -20.40
CA LYS A 16 -0.88 2.75 -21.56
C LYS A 16 -2.27 2.20 -21.88
N THR A 17 -2.53 0.94 -21.52
CA THR A 17 -3.80 0.24 -21.71
C THR A 17 -4.27 -0.44 -20.42
N ALA A 18 -5.55 -0.81 -20.37
CA ALA A 18 -6.10 -1.55 -19.23
C ALA A 18 -5.44 -2.94 -19.05
N GLN A 19 -5.03 -3.59 -20.15
CA GLN A 19 -4.24 -4.81 -20.11
C GLN A 19 -2.88 -4.57 -19.45
N ASP A 20 -2.14 -3.52 -19.86
CA ASP A 20 -0.84 -3.20 -19.27
C ASP A 20 -0.93 -2.97 -17.75
N VAL A 21 -2.01 -2.32 -17.30
CA VAL A 21 -2.24 -2.08 -15.87
C VAL A 21 -2.50 -3.39 -15.12
N ALA A 22 -3.30 -4.29 -15.68
CA ALA A 22 -3.57 -5.60 -15.09
C ALA A 22 -2.31 -6.46 -15.04
N ASP A 23 -1.53 -6.49 -16.12
CA ASP A 23 -0.29 -7.26 -16.21
C ASP A 23 0.78 -6.74 -15.23
N ASN A 24 0.90 -5.42 -15.09
CA ASN A 24 1.81 -4.82 -14.11
C ASN A 24 1.39 -5.15 -12.66
N LEU A 25 0.09 -5.15 -12.37
CA LEU A 25 -0.42 -5.49 -11.04
C LEU A 25 -0.25 -6.98 -10.71
N LEU A 26 -0.52 -7.86 -11.67
CA LEU A 26 -0.50 -9.32 -11.46
C LEU A 26 0.93 -9.88 -11.53
N GLY A 27 1.77 -9.37 -12.44
CA GLY A 27 3.09 -9.90 -12.73
C GLY A 27 4.23 -9.39 -11.84
N GLN A 28 4.16 -8.16 -11.32
CA GLN A 28 5.27 -7.54 -10.58
C GLN A 28 5.03 -7.53 -9.07
N ALA A 29 6.09 -7.67 -8.28
CA ALA A 29 6.04 -7.41 -6.84
C ALA A 29 5.87 -5.89 -6.66
N LEU A 30 4.88 -5.49 -5.86
CA LEU A 30 4.66 -4.07 -5.58
C LEU A 30 5.83 -3.55 -4.76
N LEU A 31 6.46 -2.47 -5.24
CA LEU A 31 7.51 -1.77 -4.49
C LEU A 31 6.95 -1.32 -3.14
N LYS A 32 7.79 -1.31 -2.11
CA LYS A 32 7.41 -0.74 -0.82
C LYS A 32 7.25 0.79 -0.97
N PRO A 33 6.33 1.42 -0.21
CA PRO A 33 6.19 2.87 -0.18
C PRO A 33 7.51 3.63 0.00
N SER A 34 8.39 3.20 0.90
CA SER A 34 9.71 3.80 1.14
C SER A 34 10.66 3.65 -0.04
N GLU A 35 10.60 2.53 -0.78
CA GLU A 35 11.40 2.31 -1.99
C GLU A 35 10.87 3.16 -3.16
N ALA A 36 9.55 3.29 -3.24
CA ALA A 36 8.89 4.08 -4.27
C ALA A 36 9.06 5.59 -4.05
N ALA A 37 9.18 6.05 -2.81
CA ALA A 37 9.38 7.46 -2.47
C ALA A 37 10.44 7.62 -1.35
N PRO A 38 11.74 7.39 -1.65
CA PRO A 38 12.80 7.40 -0.65
C PRO A 38 13.01 8.77 0.01
N ASP A 39 12.65 9.86 -0.68
CA ASP A 39 12.74 11.22 -0.14
C ASP A 39 11.64 11.53 0.90
N ARG A 40 10.68 10.61 1.09
CA ARG A 40 9.58 10.77 2.05
C ARG A 40 9.87 9.97 3.30
N SER A 41 9.72 10.63 4.45
CA SER A 41 9.78 9.96 5.75
C SER A 41 8.50 9.14 5.98
N ILE A 42 8.49 7.91 5.48
CA ILE A 42 7.38 6.96 5.64
C ILE A 42 7.73 6.02 6.81
N PRO A 43 6.98 6.06 7.93
CA PRO A 43 7.28 5.21 9.07
C PRO A 43 7.06 3.72 8.76
N ALA A 44 7.99 2.87 9.21
CA ALA A 44 7.98 1.43 8.90
C ALA A 44 6.67 0.72 9.28
N THR A 45 6.06 1.11 10.41
CA THR A 45 4.76 0.55 10.84
C THR A 45 3.63 0.93 9.87
N LEU A 46 3.61 2.17 9.38
CA LEU A 46 2.62 2.63 8.41
C LEU A 46 2.83 1.99 7.04
N GLU A 47 4.09 1.81 6.64
CA GLU A 47 4.45 1.03 5.46
C GLU A 47 3.96 -0.41 5.56
N ALA A 48 4.16 -1.09 6.68
CA ALA A 48 3.70 -2.47 6.87
C ALA A 48 2.17 -2.59 6.73
N ILE A 49 1.41 -1.63 7.27
CA ILE A 49 -0.05 -1.55 7.09
C ILE A 49 -0.39 -1.39 5.60
N CYS A 50 0.32 -0.51 4.90
CA CYS A 50 0.11 -0.29 3.46
C CYS A 50 0.43 -1.54 2.63
N CYS A 51 1.58 -2.19 2.86
CA CYS A 51 1.98 -3.41 2.17
C CYS A 51 0.97 -4.54 2.41
N ARG A 52 0.54 -4.76 3.65
CA ARG A 52 -0.49 -5.76 3.95
C ARG A 52 -1.82 -5.48 3.25
N ALA A 53 -2.23 -4.21 3.15
CA ALA A 53 -3.44 -3.86 2.42
C ALA A 53 -3.35 -4.13 0.90
N LEU A 54 -2.13 -4.21 0.37
CA LEU A 54 -1.83 -4.46 -1.05
C LEU A 54 -1.48 -5.92 -1.36
N GLU A 55 -1.50 -6.82 -0.38
CA GLU A 55 -1.15 -8.23 -0.61
C GLU A 55 -1.98 -8.87 -1.72
N LYS A 56 -1.32 -9.70 -2.53
CA LYS A 56 -1.98 -10.35 -3.68
C LYS A 56 -2.95 -11.44 -3.21
N ASP A 57 -2.56 -12.18 -2.17
CA ASP A 57 -3.44 -13.17 -1.55
C ASP A 57 -4.48 -12.46 -0.66
N PRO A 58 -5.79 -12.57 -0.94
CA PRO A 58 -6.82 -11.99 -0.11
C PRO A 58 -6.80 -12.48 1.35
N ARG A 59 -6.22 -13.66 1.63
CA ARG A 59 -6.11 -14.23 2.97
C ARG A 59 -5.05 -13.54 3.82
N GLU A 60 -3.99 -13.01 3.18
CA GLU A 60 -2.93 -12.25 3.84
C GLU A 60 -3.33 -10.76 4.04
N ARG A 61 -4.25 -10.27 3.21
CA ARG A 61 -4.85 -8.93 3.33
C ARG A 61 -5.69 -8.75 4.60
N TYR A 62 -6.06 -7.50 4.86
CA TYR A 62 -7.08 -7.20 5.85
C TYR A 62 -8.43 -7.81 5.41
N PRO A 63 -9.11 -8.56 6.30
CA PRO A 63 -10.36 -9.23 5.97
C PRO A 63 -11.52 -8.26 5.73
N SER A 64 -11.39 -7.00 6.18
CA SER A 64 -12.35 -5.94 5.94
C SER A 64 -11.69 -4.56 5.98
N VAL A 65 -12.40 -3.56 5.44
CA VAL A 65 -12.00 -2.14 5.58
C VAL A 65 -11.96 -1.73 7.05
N GLN A 66 -12.85 -2.26 7.89
CA GLN A 66 -12.84 -1.98 9.32
C GLN A 66 -11.53 -2.45 9.98
N SER A 67 -11.05 -3.64 9.63
CA SER A 67 -9.78 -4.16 10.15
C SER A 67 -8.57 -3.33 9.72
N LEU A 68 -8.58 -2.78 8.50
CA LEU A 68 -7.57 -1.82 8.05
C LEU A 68 -7.65 -0.50 8.84
N LEU A 69 -8.86 0.02 9.05
CA LEU A 69 -9.10 1.24 9.82
C LEU A 69 -8.62 1.09 11.27
N ASP A 70 -8.86 -0.06 11.90
CA ASP A 70 -8.42 -0.33 13.27
C ASP A 70 -6.89 -0.36 13.37
N ALA A 71 -6.20 -0.94 12.38
CA ALA A 71 -4.74 -0.89 12.30
C ALA A 71 -4.20 0.55 12.15
N LEU A 72 -4.85 1.37 11.32
CA LEU A 72 -4.49 2.78 11.14
C LEU A 72 -4.73 3.61 12.41
N LYS A 73 -5.83 3.35 13.13
CA LYS A 73 -6.11 3.98 14.43
C LYS A 73 -5.09 3.59 15.48
N ALA A 74 -4.74 2.31 15.56
CA ALA A 74 -3.72 1.81 16.48
C ALA A 74 -2.36 2.49 16.21
N TYR A 75 -1.97 2.60 14.94
CA TYR A 75 -0.77 3.35 14.55
C TYR A 75 -0.81 4.82 15.01
N ARG A 76 -1.94 5.52 14.83
CA ARG A 76 -2.11 6.90 15.27
C ARG A 76 -1.97 7.06 16.79
N LEU A 77 -2.43 6.09 17.57
CA LEU A 77 -2.36 6.12 19.03
C LEU A 77 -0.95 5.84 19.56
N VAL A 78 -0.15 5.04 18.84
CA VAL A 78 1.25 4.75 19.20
C VAL A 78 2.19 5.90 18.81
N GLY A 79 1.84 6.68 17.79
CA GLY A 79 2.60 7.86 17.36
C GLY A 79 2.19 9.18 18.03
N ALA A 80 1.31 9.15 19.04
CA ALA A 80 0.85 10.32 19.79
C ALA A 80 1.59 10.49 21.12
#